data_AF-A0A969CSG2-F1
#
_entry.id   AF-A0A969CSG2-F1
#
_cell.length_a   1.000
_cell.length_b   1.000
_cell.length_c   1.000
_cell.angle_alpha   90.00
_cell.angle_beta   90.00
_cell.angle_gamma   90.00
#
_symmetry.space_group_name_H-M   'P 1'
#
loop_
_entity.id
_entity.type
_entity.pdbx_description
1 polymer ?
#
loop_
_entity_poly.entity_id
_entity_poly.type
_entity_poly.pdbx_seq_one_letter_code
_entity_poly.pdbx_strand_id
1 'polypeptide(L)'
;MKLTQAGAVIGITLMTGFPFQNQSALAVTFSQTEVNQSKVVAVAIPRKSGSYTLLVLEQLSSKKSCWRESGSSPARIDPLLLNFNFTGICGRSTDSNGYSIRMRGKDAALDYRLSFQKRKDDLILMGIPYRSESGKPVEVGRTHGLKSGFLKIVLNPGWRFTKRVYNGKKLGHIYFSRDTAAPVPQASSEDVKLKVTKPSSAPPKATTIALKSSEDNIKPKTTKPPNTPSKAATVSVKTPESRPISKSSDRASSYRVMVVSPDLKQQTQLKTQKPKAFRRIHKGKTVMQVGVFGDRKKAESLKSELKHQGFKVWVVPSEGQLSSMGVRPALKYPLGPYPKRDIG
;
A
#
# COMPACT_ATOMS: atom_id res chain seq x y z
N MET A 1 -43.93 -87.25 -9.17
CA MET A 1 -43.85 -86.29 -10.30
C MET A 1 -43.94 -84.87 -9.77
N LYS A 2 -43.07 -83.99 -10.29
CA LYS A 2 -43.11 -82.51 -10.28
C LYS A 2 -42.46 -81.74 -9.10
N LEU A 3 -41.21 -81.38 -9.39
CA LEU A 3 -40.56 -80.06 -9.35
C LEU A 3 -40.57 -79.24 -8.04
N THR A 4 -39.41 -79.28 -7.40
CA THR A 4 -38.77 -78.17 -6.66
C THR A 4 -38.54 -76.96 -7.59
N GLN A 5 -39.00 -75.78 -7.18
CA GLN A 5 -38.48 -74.49 -7.67
C GLN A 5 -37.82 -73.73 -6.53
N ALA A 6 -36.57 -73.37 -6.75
CA ALA A 6 -35.75 -72.53 -5.91
C ALA A 6 -36.14 -71.05 -6.10
N GLY A 7 -36.50 -70.37 -5.02
CA GLY A 7 -36.66 -68.91 -5.00
C GLY A 7 -35.32 -68.24 -4.73
N ALA A 8 -34.83 -67.46 -5.71
CA ALA A 8 -33.65 -66.62 -5.59
C ALA A 8 -33.95 -65.40 -4.70
N VAL A 9 -33.17 -65.22 -3.63
CA VAL A 9 -33.23 -64.02 -2.77
C VAL A 9 -32.35 -62.95 -3.41
N ILE A 10 -32.98 -61.91 -3.96
CA ILE A 10 -32.30 -60.70 -4.44
C ILE A 10 -31.95 -59.85 -3.22
N GLY A 11 -30.67 -59.83 -2.83
CA GLY A 11 -30.15 -58.95 -1.79
C GLY A 11 -30.14 -57.50 -2.26
N ILE A 12 -31.00 -56.67 -1.68
CA ILE A 12 -30.98 -55.21 -1.86
C ILE A 12 -29.84 -54.65 -1.00
N THR A 13 -28.71 -54.34 -1.64
CA THR A 13 -27.61 -53.61 -0.98
C THR A 13 -28.02 -52.15 -0.78
N LEU A 14 -28.40 -51.80 0.45
CA LEU A 14 -28.59 -50.43 0.90
C LEU A 14 -27.26 -49.67 0.80
N MET A 15 -27.14 -48.80 -0.21
CA MET A 15 -26.08 -47.80 -0.32
C MET A 15 -26.20 -46.81 0.85
N THR A 16 -25.43 -47.04 1.90
CA THR A 16 -25.27 -46.09 3.02
C THR A 16 -24.64 -44.81 2.49
N GLY A 17 -25.41 -43.73 2.47
CA GLY A 17 -24.93 -42.40 2.11
C GLY A 17 -23.84 -41.94 3.08
N PHE A 18 -22.64 -41.68 2.56
CA PHE A 18 -21.62 -40.96 3.31
C PHE A 18 -22.13 -39.54 3.60
N PRO A 19 -22.22 -39.10 4.87
CA PRO A 19 -22.53 -37.72 5.17
C PRO A 19 -21.37 -36.87 4.65
N PHE A 20 -21.64 -36.04 3.64
CA PHE A 20 -20.76 -34.93 3.29
C PHE A 20 -20.66 -34.02 4.52
N GLN A 21 -19.65 -34.26 5.36
CA GLN A 21 -19.31 -33.36 6.44
C GLN A 21 -18.91 -32.03 5.80
N ASN A 22 -19.80 -31.04 5.93
CA ASN A 22 -19.53 -29.65 5.61
C ASN A 22 -18.35 -29.18 6.48
N GLN A 23 -17.12 -29.33 5.97
CA GLN A 23 -15.95 -28.71 6.57
C GLN A 23 -16.16 -27.19 6.47
N SER A 24 -16.60 -26.58 7.55
CA SER A 24 -16.59 -25.13 7.69
C SER A 24 -15.16 -24.66 7.49
N ALA A 25 -14.94 -23.84 6.46
CA ALA A 25 -13.64 -23.23 6.24
C ALA A 25 -13.30 -22.36 7.46
N LEU A 26 -12.18 -22.64 8.14
CA LEU A 26 -11.66 -21.78 9.18
C LEU A 26 -11.34 -20.41 8.56
N ALA A 27 -12.13 -19.40 8.89
CA ALA A 27 -11.84 -18.03 8.49
C ALA A 27 -10.56 -17.60 9.21
N VAL A 28 -9.50 -17.29 8.44
CA VAL A 28 -8.27 -16.74 9.02
C VAL A 28 -8.58 -15.38 9.63
N THR A 29 -8.53 -15.31 10.95
CA THR A 29 -8.71 -14.07 11.69
C THR A 29 -7.38 -13.34 11.79
N PHE A 30 -7.25 -12.25 11.02
CA PHE A 30 -6.17 -11.30 11.21
C PHE A 30 -6.56 -10.26 12.26
N SER A 31 -5.73 -10.13 13.28
CA SER A 31 -5.80 -9.01 14.22
C SER A 31 -5.00 -7.81 13.69
N GLN A 32 -5.00 -6.72 14.45
CA GLN A 32 -4.22 -5.53 14.14
C GLN A 32 -3.50 -5.03 15.39
N THR A 33 -2.44 -4.25 15.19
CA THR A 33 -1.73 -3.56 16.26
C THR A 33 -1.45 -2.11 15.85
N GLU A 34 -1.45 -1.22 16.83
CA GLU A 34 -1.15 0.19 16.63
C GLU A 34 0.27 0.37 16.04
N VAL A 35 0.44 1.37 15.19
CA VAL A 35 1.77 1.80 14.73
C VAL A 35 1.99 3.27 15.08
N ASN A 36 3.26 3.66 15.19
CA ASN A 36 3.60 5.07 15.31
C ASN A 36 3.24 5.78 14.00
N GLN A 37 2.28 6.71 14.06
CA GLN A 37 1.77 7.42 12.88
C GLN A 37 2.84 8.29 12.20
N SER A 38 3.85 8.77 12.93
CA SER A 38 4.96 9.52 12.32
C SER A 38 5.92 8.65 11.51
N LYS A 39 5.81 7.32 11.65
CA LYS A 39 6.61 6.33 10.91
C LYS A 39 5.89 5.75 9.70
N VAL A 40 4.69 6.21 9.36
CA VAL A 40 3.95 5.73 8.18
C VAL A 40 3.41 6.91 7.40
N VAL A 41 3.58 6.89 6.08
CA VAL A 41 3.02 7.93 5.19
C VAL A 41 2.32 7.30 4.00
N ALA A 42 1.12 7.80 3.70
CA ALA A 42 0.39 7.51 2.47
C ALA A 42 0.69 8.60 1.43
N VAL A 43 0.94 8.18 0.21
CA VAL A 43 1.46 9.04 -0.87
C VAL A 43 0.66 8.83 -2.14
N ALA A 44 0.17 9.90 -2.74
CA ALA A 44 -0.36 9.92 -4.10
C ALA A 44 0.78 10.07 -5.11
N ILE A 45 0.94 9.06 -5.95
CA ILE A 45 1.90 9.05 -7.05
C ILE A 45 1.16 9.32 -8.37
N PRO A 46 1.49 10.40 -9.11
CA PRO A 46 0.92 10.66 -10.42
C PRO A 46 1.40 9.63 -11.44
N ARG A 47 0.51 9.25 -12.37
CA ARG A 47 0.81 8.43 -13.54
C ARG A 47 0.80 9.26 -14.81
N LYS A 48 1.46 8.77 -15.85
CA LYS A 48 1.44 9.39 -17.20
C LYS A 48 0.02 9.58 -17.75
N SER A 49 -0.92 8.72 -17.38
CA SER A 49 -2.34 8.81 -17.76
C SER A 49 -3.13 9.89 -17.02
N GLY A 50 -2.51 10.69 -16.14
CA GLY A 50 -3.19 11.67 -15.29
C GLY A 50 -3.91 11.08 -14.06
N SER A 51 -3.94 9.75 -13.92
CA SER A 51 -4.46 9.07 -12.73
C SER A 51 -3.40 8.95 -11.64
N TYR A 52 -3.81 8.57 -10.43
CA TYR A 52 -2.93 8.46 -9.26
C TYR A 52 -2.87 7.04 -8.72
N THR A 53 -1.79 6.71 -8.01
CA THR A 53 -1.64 5.42 -7.30
C THR A 53 -1.13 5.64 -5.90
N LEU A 54 -1.62 4.80 -5.00
CA LEU A 54 -1.29 4.86 -3.60
C LEU A 54 0.00 4.11 -3.34
N LEU A 55 0.93 4.78 -2.68
CA LEU A 55 2.10 4.20 -2.05
C LEU A 55 1.98 4.43 -0.55
N VAL A 56 2.23 3.40 0.25
CA VAL A 56 2.44 3.53 1.69
C VAL A 56 3.88 3.21 2.01
N LEU A 57 4.57 4.13 2.68
CA LEU A 57 5.94 3.96 3.16
C LEU A 57 5.93 3.83 4.69
N GLU A 58 6.84 3.01 5.20
CA GLU A 58 7.02 2.80 6.64
C GLU A 58 8.51 2.94 7.02
N GLN A 59 8.81 3.67 8.10
CA GLN A 59 10.15 3.79 8.68
C GLN A 59 10.36 2.67 9.72
N LEU A 60 11.16 1.65 9.39
CA LEU A 60 11.41 0.51 10.26
C LEU A 60 12.58 0.72 11.22
N SER A 61 13.64 1.43 10.78
CA SER A 61 14.80 1.79 11.61
C SER A 61 15.24 3.22 11.35
N SER A 62 16.01 3.84 12.25
CA SER A 62 16.50 5.22 12.10
C SER A 62 17.79 5.36 11.27
N LYS A 63 18.32 4.26 10.71
CA LYS A 63 19.61 4.26 10.00
C LYS A 63 19.65 5.23 8.82
N LYS A 64 18.54 5.34 8.07
CA LYS A 64 18.34 6.29 6.98
C LYS A 64 16.85 6.62 6.89
N SER A 65 16.53 7.87 6.57
CA SER A 65 15.14 8.29 6.32
C SER A 65 14.60 7.65 5.05
N CYS A 66 13.38 7.11 5.12
CA CYS A 66 12.72 6.47 3.98
C CYS A 66 12.06 7.48 3.04
N TRP A 67 11.69 8.65 3.56
CA TRP A 67 11.18 9.77 2.79
C TRP A 67 11.58 11.10 3.44
N ARG A 68 11.34 12.19 2.72
CA ARG A 68 11.40 13.56 3.23
C ARG A 68 10.13 14.30 2.83
N GLU A 69 9.60 15.12 3.75
CA GLU A 69 8.43 15.96 3.50
C GLU A 69 8.86 17.39 3.21
N SER A 70 8.13 18.10 2.35
CA SER A 70 8.34 19.53 2.09
C SER A 70 7.04 20.24 1.72
N GLY A 71 6.88 21.48 2.19
CA GLY A 71 5.62 22.23 2.06
C GLY A 71 4.50 21.67 2.95
N SER A 72 3.36 22.37 2.98
CA SER A 72 2.24 22.07 3.89
C SER A 72 0.86 21.95 3.21
N SER A 73 0.66 22.53 2.02
CA SER A 73 -0.62 22.47 1.30
C SER A 73 -0.45 22.54 -0.23
N PRO A 74 -0.51 21.40 -0.94
CA PRO A 74 -0.28 20.05 -0.42
C PRO A 74 1.18 19.84 -0.03
N ALA A 75 1.44 19.00 0.97
CA ALA A 75 2.81 18.56 1.29
C ALA A 75 3.33 17.59 0.21
N ARG A 76 4.57 17.78 -0.22
CA ARG A 76 5.28 16.90 -1.15
C ARG A 76 6.11 15.86 -0.39
N ILE A 77 6.16 14.65 -0.94
CA ILE A 77 6.94 13.53 -0.42
C ILE A 77 8.06 13.19 -1.40
N ASP A 78 9.30 13.21 -0.93
CA ASP A 78 10.46 12.71 -1.67
C ASP A 78 10.82 11.29 -1.17
N PRO A 79 10.64 10.23 -1.99
CA PRO A 79 10.88 8.84 -1.59
C PRO A 79 12.38 8.47 -1.61
N LEU A 80 13.08 8.82 -0.52
CA LEU A 80 14.52 8.58 -0.37
C LEU A 80 14.94 7.10 -0.42
N LEU A 81 14.04 6.17 -0.12
CA LEU A 81 14.28 4.72 -0.18
C LEU A 81 14.74 4.20 -1.55
N LEU A 82 14.59 5.00 -2.61
CA LEU A 82 15.04 4.65 -3.96
C LEU A 82 16.56 4.79 -4.13
N ASN A 83 17.24 5.43 -3.18
CA ASN A 83 18.66 5.79 -3.30
C ASN A 83 19.60 4.86 -2.50
N PHE A 84 19.08 3.80 -1.89
CA PHE A 84 19.87 2.86 -1.09
C PHE A 84 19.18 1.51 -0.95
N ASN A 85 19.91 0.49 -0.45
CA ASN A 85 19.31 -0.78 -0.07
C ASN A 85 18.42 -0.59 1.17
N PHE A 86 17.11 -0.51 0.95
CA PHE A 86 16.14 -0.22 2.00
C PHE A 86 15.78 -1.42 2.89
N THR A 87 16.38 -2.60 2.66
CA THR A 87 16.07 -3.83 3.41
C THR A 87 16.28 -3.63 4.92
N GLY A 88 15.25 -3.89 5.73
CA GLY A 88 15.29 -3.70 7.19
C GLY A 88 15.27 -2.23 7.63
N ILE A 89 15.20 -1.28 6.69
CA ILE A 89 15.16 0.17 6.96
C ILE A 89 13.78 0.74 6.62
N CYS A 90 13.23 0.37 5.47
CA CYS A 90 11.93 0.86 5.00
C CYS A 90 10.97 -0.28 4.67
N GLY A 91 9.70 -0.08 5.03
CA GLY A 91 8.58 -0.81 4.45
C GLY A 91 8.03 -0.07 3.23
N ARG A 92 7.59 -0.82 2.23
CA ARG A 92 7.02 -0.28 1.00
C ARG A 92 5.82 -1.10 0.53
N SER A 93 4.66 -0.48 0.46
CA SER A 93 3.40 -1.09 0.02
C SER A 93 2.84 -0.32 -1.19
N THR A 94 2.77 -0.98 -2.34
CA THR A 94 2.43 -0.37 -3.64
C THR A 94 1.09 -0.82 -4.23
N ASP A 95 0.42 -1.76 -3.57
CA ASP A 95 -0.85 -2.32 -4.02
C ASP A 95 -1.66 -2.85 -2.83
N SER A 96 -2.85 -3.38 -3.12
CA SER A 96 -3.79 -3.89 -2.13
C SER A 96 -3.33 -5.16 -1.40
N ASN A 97 -2.15 -5.72 -1.70
CA ASN A 97 -1.51 -6.70 -0.82
C ASN A 97 -0.77 -6.07 0.33
N GLY A 98 -0.26 -4.86 0.13
CA GLY A 98 0.51 -4.12 1.13
C GLY A 98 -0.37 -3.24 2.01
N TYR A 99 -1.60 -2.95 1.58
CA TYR A 99 -2.55 -2.16 2.35
C TYR A 99 -4.02 -2.51 2.09
N SER A 100 -4.90 -2.25 3.06
CA SER A 100 -6.35 -2.31 2.90
C SER A 100 -7.07 -1.41 3.90
N ILE A 101 -8.40 -1.31 3.79
CA ILE A 101 -9.24 -0.65 4.78
C ILE A 101 -9.61 -1.67 5.86
N ARG A 102 -9.59 -1.24 7.13
CA ARG A 102 -10.18 -1.97 8.25
C ARG A 102 -11.17 -1.08 8.98
N MET A 103 -12.43 -1.49 9.04
CA MET A 103 -13.50 -0.71 9.67
C MET A 103 -14.26 -1.59 10.65
N ARG A 104 -14.57 -1.08 11.84
CA ARG A 104 -15.33 -1.80 12.88
C ARG A 104 -14.73 -3.18 13.19
N GLY A 105 -13.41 -3.26 13.25
CA GLY A 105 -12.70 -4.52 13.50
C GLY A 105 -12.73 -5.53 12.34
N LYS A 106 -13.36 -5.24 11.19
CA LYS A 106 -13.41 -6.11 10.01
C LYS A 106 -12.39 -5.66 8.96
N ASP A 107 -11.56 -6.60 8.48
CA ASP A 107 -10.70 -6.36 7.30
C ASP A 107 -11.59 -6.27 6.04
N ALA A 108 -11.64 -5.08 5.45
CA ALA A 108 -12.50 -4.77 4.33
C ALA A 108 -11.78 -4.93 2.97
N ALA A 109 -10.63 -5.64 2.93
CA ALA A 109 -9.86 -5.86 1.70
C ALA A 109 -10.61 -6.61 0.59
N LEU A 110 -11.72 -7.30 0.91
CA LEU A 110 -12.60 -7.96 -0.08
C LEU A 110 -13.80 -7.10 -0.46
N ASP A 111 -14.12 -6.09 0.35
CA ASP A 111 -15.32 -5.27 0.23
C ASP A 111 -15.01 -3.95 -0.47
N TYR A 112 -13.81 -3.38 -0.25
CA TYR A 112 -13.40 -2.07 -0.74
C TYR A 112 -12.04 -2.07 -1.44
N ARG A 113 -11.91 -1.23 -2.49
CA ARG A 113 -10.63 -0.80 -3.07
C ARG A 113 -10.31 0.64 -2.69
N LEU A 114 -9.04 0.91 -2.41
CA LEU A 114 -8.54 2.27 -2.29
C LEU A 114 -8.26 2.85 -3.68
N SER A 115 -8.83 4.03 -3.96
CA SER A 115 -8.73 4.73 -5.24
C SER A 115 -8.70 6.23 -5.02
N PHE A 116 -8.03 6.96 -5.90
CA PHE A 116 -8.08 8.42 -5.88
C PHE A 116 -9.27 8.94 -6.69
N GLN A 117 -9.91 10.00 -6.18
CA GLN A 117 -10.83 10.85 -6.90
C GLN A 117 -10.27 12.27 -6.89
N LYS A 118 -10.06 12.85 -8.07
CA LYS A 118 -9.72 14.28 -8.20
C LYS A 118 -11.00 15.09 -8.06
N ARG A 119 -11.01 16.12 -7.20
CA ARG A 119 -12.11 17.09 -7.08
C ARG A 119 -11.55 18.49 -7.03
N LYS A 120 -11.87 19.31 -8.04
CA LYS A 120 -11.28 20.66 -8.21
C LYS A 120 -9.75 20.58 -8.06
N ASP A 121 -9.21 21.23 -7.04
CA ASP A 121 -7.78 21.29 -6.71
C ASP A 121 -7.37 20.33 -5.59
N ASP A 122 -8.06 19.21 -5.39
CA ASP A 122 -7.74 18.24 -4.34
C ASP A 122 -7.74 16.80 -4.86
N LEU A 123 -6.94 15.94 -4.22
CA LEU A 123 -6.97 14.49 -4.43
C LEU A 123 -7.47 13.81 -3.18
N ILE A 124 -8.57 13.09 -3.35
CA ILE A 124 -9.26 12.41 -2.28
C ILE A 124 -8.96 10.92 -2.37
N LEU A 125 -8.42 10.35 -1.31
CA LEU A 125 -8.29 8.91 -1.15
C LEU A 125 -9.63 8.33 -0.68
N MET A 126 -10.26 7.54 -1.56
CA MET A 126 -11.56 6.94 -1.35
C MET A 126 -11.45 5.42 -1.21
N GLY A 127 -12.18 4.85 -0.25
CA GLY A 127 -12.61 3.46 -0.26
C GLY A 127 -13.83 3.30 -1.16
N ILE A 128 -13.65 2.71 -2.33
CA ILE A 128 -14.74 2.43 -3.27
C ILE A 128 -15.17 0.97 -3.10
N PRO A 129 -16.45 0.68 -2.84
CA PRO A 129 -16.93 -0.69 -2.72
C PRO A 129 -16.74 -1.45 -4.04
N TYR A 130 -16.38 -2.72 -3.98
CA TYR A 130 -16.25 -3.55 -5.18
C TYR A 130 -17.60 -3.96 -5.78
N ARG A 131 -18.64 -4.01 -4.94
CA ARG A 131 -20.02 -4.32 -5.30
C ARG A 131 -20.93 -3.33 -4.57
N SER A 132 -22.08 -2.97 -5.15
CA SER A 132 -23.04 -2.03 -4.56
C SER A 132 -23.45 -2.43 -3.14
N GLU A 133 -23.53 -3.72 -2.86
CA GLU A 133 -23.99 -4.28 -1.58
C GLU A 133 -22.89 -4.20 -0.50
N SER A 134 -21.63 -3.98 -0.87
CA SER A 134 -20.51 -3.82 0.08
C SER A 134 -20.57 -2.51 0.87
N GLY A 135 -21.43 -1.58 0.46
CA GLY A 135 -21.72 -0.32 1.14
C GLY A 135 -21.50 0.91 0.26
N LYS A 136 -21.35 2.07 0.89
CA LYS A 136 -21.19 3.36 0.20
C LYS A 136 -19.71 3.73 0.06
N PRO A 137 -19.30 4.54 -0.94
CA PRO A 137 -17.98 5.13 -1.00
C PRO A 137 -17.62 5.85 0.31
N VAL A 138 -16.36 5.71 0.74
CA VAL A 138 -15.87 6.23 2.02
C VAL A 138 -14.66 7.12 1.80
N GLU A 139 -14.65 8.30 2.40
CA GLU A 139 -13.48 9.17 2.38
C GLU A 139 -12.48 8.81 3.48
N VAL A 140 -11.23 8.53 3.09
CA VAL A 140 -10.16 8.08 3.99
C VAL A 140 -9.18 9.22 4.30
N GLY A 141 -8.90 10.08 3.34
CA GLY A 141 -7.94 11.18 3.48
C GLY A 141 -7.79 12.00 2.20
N ARG A 142 -7.00 13.07 2.27
CA ARG A 142 -6.86 14.06 1.19
C ARG A 142 -5.44 14.62 1.07
N THR A 143 -5.11 15.24 -0.06
CA THR A 143 -3.84 15.97 -0.22
C THR A 143 -3.91 17.41 0.27
N HIS A 144 -5.11 17.98 0.43
CA HIS A 144 -5.32 19.41 0.75
C HIS A 144 -4.68 20.33 -0.28
N GLY A 145 -4.91 20.01 -1.55
CA GLY A 145 -4.36 20.74 -2.67
C GLY A 145 -3.78 19.83 -3.75
N LEU A 146 -3.54 20.37 -4.93
CA LEU A 146 -3.04 19.65 -6.08
C LEU A 146 -1.78 20.35 -6.62
N LYS A 147 -0.67 19.62 -6.64
CA LYS A 147 0.60 20.07 -7.22
C LYS A 147 1.24 18.92 -7.98
N SER A 148 2.23 19.24 -8.82
CA SER A 148 3.09 18.24 -9.42
C SER A 148 3.93 17.50 -8.36
N GLY A 149 4.31 16.27 -8.69
CA GLY A 149 5.12 15.40 -7.84
C GLY A 149 4.30 14.47 -6.96
N PHE A 150 4.94 13.91 -5.95
CA PHE A 150 4.35 12.92 -5.06
C PHE A 150 3.77 13.66 -3.86
N LEU A 151 2.48 13.47 -3.59
CA LEU A 151 1.76 14.26 -2.60
C LEU A 151 1.43 13.42 -1.38
N LYS A 152 1.57 14.00 -0.18
CA LYS A 152 1.16 13.38 1.08
C LYS A 152 -0.35 13.28 1.14
N ILE A 153 -0.87 12.14 1.60
CA ILE A 153 -2.26 11.99 2.01
C ILE A 153 -2.32 12.20 3.51
N VAL A 154 -3.06 13.23 3.92
CA VAL A 154 -3.46 13.46 5.30
C VAL A 154 -4.72 12.64 5.55
N LEU A 155 -4.69 11.77 6.55
CA LEU A 155 -5.85 10.96 6.92
C LEU A 155 -6.92 11.84 7.56
N ASN A 156 -8.18 11.58 7.22
CA ASN A 156 -9.31 12.28 7.83
C ASN A 156 -9.43 11.91 9.31
N PRO A 157 -10.04 12.77 10.16
CA PRO A 157 -10.26 12.45 11.57
C PRO A 157 -10.92 11.08 11.79
N GLY A 158 -10.38 10.32 12.75
CA GLY A 158 -10.78 8.95 13.07
C GLY A 158 -10.12 7.87 12.22
N TRP A 159 -9.39 8.23 11.15
CA TRP A 159 -8.55 7.30 10.41
C TRP A 159 -7.11 7.31 10.95
N ARG A 160 -6.52 6.13 11.03
CA ARG A 160 -5.11 5.94 11.42
C ARG A 160 -4.51 4.73 10.73
N PHE A 161 -3.19 4.65 10.69
CA PHE A 161 -2.51 3.43 10.28
C PHE A 161 -2.48 2.41 11.41
N THR A 162 -2.70 1.14 11.09
CA THR A 162 -2.39 0.01 11.98
C THR A 162 -1.71 -1.08 11.16
N LYS A 163 -1.16 -2.11 11.83
CA LYS A 163 -0.44 -3.20 11.16
C LYS A 163 -1.13 -4.53 11.36
N ARG A 164 -1.24 -5.32 10.30
CA ARG A 164 -1.80 -6.67 10.35
C ARG A 164 -0.94 -7.57 11.23
N VAL A 165 -1.61 -8.34 12.08
CA VAL A 165 -0.99 -9.36 12.93
C VAL A 165 -1.62 -10.71 12.65
N TYR A 166 -0.78 -11.74 12.60
CA TYR A 166 -1.20 -13.13 12.47
C TYR A 166 -0.43 -13.97 13.48
N ASN A 167 -1.13 -14.68 14.37
CA ASN A 167 -0.56 -15.50 15.44
C ASN A 167 0.53 -14.75 16.24
N GLY A 168 0.22 -13.52 16.68
CA GLY A 168 1.15 -12.66 17.41
C GLY A 168 2.27 -12.02 16.57
N LYS A 169 2.48 -12.45 15.32
CA LYS A 169 3.51 -11.91 14.43
C LYS A 169 3.01 -10.69 13.64
N LYS A 170 3.71 -9.57 13.78
CA LYS A 170 3.52 -8.38 12.92
C LYS A 170 3.88 -8.72 11.47
N LEU A 171 2.96 -8.47 10.55
CA LEU A 171 3.14 -8.65 9.10
C LEU A 171 3.39 -7.31 8.41
N GLY A 172 3.83 -7.32 7.15
CA GLY A 172 4.09 -6.08 6.39
C GLY A 172 2.84 -5.33 5.87
N HIS A 173 1.64 -5.83 6.15
CA HIS A 173 0.40 -5.22 5.64
C HIS A 173 -0.08 -4.08 6.56
N ILE A 174 -0.34 -2.92 5.97
CA ILE A 174 -0.81 -1.72 6.68
C ILE A 174 -2.31 -1.52 6.46
N TYR A 175 -3.07 -1.37 7.53
CA TYR A 175 -4.46 -0.99 7.44
C TYR A 175 -4.62 0.53 7.52
N PHE A 176 -5.51 1.07 6.71
CA PHE A 176 -6.20 2.32 6.99
C PHE A 176 -7.38 1.96 7.90
N SER A 177 -7.27 2.31 9.17
CA SER A 177 -8.14 1.79 10.22
C SER A 177 -9.03 2.87 10.82
N ARG A 178 -10.29 2.51 11.02
CA ARG A 178 -11.29 3.31 11.73
C ARG A 178 -12.15 2.40 12.59
N ASP A 179 -12.35 2.78 13.85
CA ASP A 179 -13.07 1.92 14.79
C ASP A 179 -14.60 2.09 14.66
N THR A 180 -15.05 3.22 14.11
CA THR A 180 -16.44 3.51 13.79
C THR A 180 -16.80 3.18 12.33
N ALA A 181 -18.09 3.19 12.01
CA ALA A 181 -18.53 3.11 10.62
C ALA A 181 -17.98 4.30 9.82
N ALA A 182 -17.80 4.07 8.52
CA ALA A 182 -17.44 5.11 7.56
C ALA A 182 -18.39 6.31 7.67
N PRO A 183 -17.88 7.54 7.84
CA PRO A 183 -18.70 8.72 7.70
C PRO A 183 -19.12 8.81 6.23
N VAL A 184 -20.40 9.13 6.01
CA VAL A 184 -20.92 9.41 4.68
C VAL A 184 -20.13 10.61 4.13
N PRO A 185 -19.72 10.62 2.85
CA PRO A 185 -19.04 11.77 2.26
C PRO A 185 -19.90 13.01 2.50
N GLN A 186 -19.38 13.98 3.26
CA GLN A 186 -20.05 15.26 3.41
C GLN A 186 -20.12 15.88 2.02
N ALA A 187 -21.34 15.99 1.49
CA ALA A 187 -21.61 16.98 0.46
C ALA A 187 -21.13 18.32 1.03
N SER A 188 -20.39 19.09 0.24
CA SER A 188 -20.03 20.45 0.57
C SER A 188 -21.33 21.22 0.85
N SER A 189 -21.63 21.45 2.13
CA SER A 189 -22.61 22.45 2.53
C SER A 189 -21.96 23.80 2.29
N GLU A 190 -22.12 24.33 1.08
CA GLU A 190 -22.18 25.77 0.90
C GLU A 190 -23.45 26.25 1.64
N ASP A 191 -23.29 27.37 2.36
CA ASP A 191 -24.31 28.13 3.09
C ASP A 191 -25.01 27.51 4.30
N VAL A 192 -24.29 27.51 5.44
CA VAL A 192 -24.93 27.84 6.73
C VAL A 192 -24.62 29.29 7.05
N LYS A 193 -25.57 30.17 6.73
CA LYS A 193 -25.64 31.56 7.18
C LYS A 193 -25.62 31.58 8.72
N LEU A 194 -24.43 31.79 9.30
CA LEU A 194 -24.26 32.00 10.73
C LEU A 194 -24.95 33.30 11.14
N LYS A 195 -26.07 33.15 11.86
CA LYS A 195 -26.71 34.22 12.62
C LYS A 195 -25.76 34.57 13.76
N VAL A 196 -25.04 35.67 13.62
CA VAL A 196 -24.15 36.24 14.64
C VAL A 196 -25.00 36.69 15.83
N THR A 197 -24.93 35.96 16.95
CA THR A 197 -25.28 36.51 18.26
C THR A 197 -23.99 36.91 18.98
N LYS A 198 -23.90 38.22 19.19
CA LYS A 198 -22.88 39.00 19.91
C LYS A 198 -22.60 38.43 21.31
N PRO A 199 -21.33 38.21 21.70
CA PRO A 199 -20.94 38.14 23.11
C PRO A 199 -20.69 39.55 23.65
N SER A 200 -21.39 39.89 24.73
CA SER A 200 -21.21 41.13 25.51
C SER A 200 -19.94 41.07 26.36
N SER A 201 -19.28 42.21 26.45
CA SER A 201 -18.06 42.52 27.19
C SER A 201 -18.24 42.59 28.71
N ALA A 202 -17.31 42.01 29.48
CA ALA A 202 -16.71 42.63 30.66
C ALA A 202 -15.45 41.83 31.12
N PRO A 203 -14.35 42.50 31.55
CA PRO A 203 -13.06 41.87 31.87
C PRO A 203 -12.81 41.73 33.38
N PRO A 204 -11.92 40.81 33.82
CA PRO A 204 -11.20 40.99 35.08
C PRO A 204 -9.71 41.33 34.86
N LYS A 205 -9.26 42.11 35.84
CA LYS A 205 -8.06 42.93 35.95
C LYS A 205 -6.79 42.10 36.22
N ALA A 206 -5.65 42.69 35.85
CA ALA A 206 -4.31 42.16 36.00
C ALA A 206 -3.84 42.00 37.45
N THR A 207 -2.95 41.03 37.68
CA THR A 207 -1.96 41.06 38.77
C THR A 207 -0.58 40.82 38.19
N THR A 208 0.24 41.87 38.26
CA THR A 208 1.67 41.92 37.94
C THR A 208 2.45 41.38 39.13
N ILE A 209 3.38 40.44 38.91
CA ILE A 209 4.52 40.23 39.81
C ILE A 209 5.79 40.26 38.95
N ALA A 210 6.69 41.14 39.33
CA ALA A 210 7.94 41.44 38.65
C ALA A 210 9.13 40.72 39.32
N LEU A 211 10.12 40.41 38.47
CA LEU A 211 11.57 40.33 38.70
C LEU A 211 12.12 39.18 39.58
N LYS A 212 12.98 38.34 38.98
CA LYS A 212 14.43 38.60 38.99
C LYS A 212 15.21 37.75 37.97
N SER A 213 16.09 38.46 37.28
CA SER A 213 17.20 37.98 36.45
C SER A 213 18.29 37.37 37.34
N SER A 214 18.97 36.34 36.83
CA SER A 214 20.36 36.03 37.18
C SER A 214 21.04 35.48 35.94
N GLU A 215 21.85 36.34 35.32
CA GLU A 215 22.93 35.99 34.40
C GLU A 215 24.04 35.32 35.20
N ASP A 216 24.59 34.20 34.69
CA ASP A 216 26.02 33.94 34.89
C ASP A 216 26.65 33.22 33.69
N ASN A 217 27.27 34.08 32.92
CA ASN A 217 28.43 34.00 32.04
C ASN A 217 29.38 32.79 32.19
N ILE A 218 29.53 31.92 31.17
CA ILE A 218 30.84 31.33 30.77
C ILE A 218 30.88 31.07 29.25
N LYS A 219 31.83 31.71 28.57
CA LYS A 219 32.31 31.40 27.20
C LYS A 219 33.85 31.16 27.29
N PRO A 220 34.55 30.82 26.20
CA PRO A 220 34.66 29.54 25.47
C PRO A 220 36.02 28.85 25.73
N LYS A 221 36.16 27.55 25.40
CA LYS A 221 37.48 26.98 25.13
C LYS A 221 37.53 26.12 23.87
N THR A 222 38.33 26.63 22.95
CA THR A 222 38.87 26.09 21.70
C THR A 222 39.76 24.88 21.95
N THR A 223 39.63 23.81 21.15
CA THR A 223 40.76 22.94 20.75
C THR A 223 40.41 22.10 19.51
N LYS A 224 41.25 22.21 18.48
CA LYS A 224 41.47 21.27 17.35
C LYS A 224 42.99 21.34 17.06
N PRO A 225 43.65 20.36 16.39
CA PRO A 225 43.58 18.89 16.37
C PRO A 225 44.91 18.27 16.88
N PRO A 226 45.11 16.93 16.75
CA PRO A 226 46.27 16.54 15.94
C PRO A 226 46.04 15.39 14.94
N ASN A 227 46.85 15.49 13.89
CA ASN A 227 47.04 14.68 12.68
C ASN A 227 48.01 13.50 12.97
N THR A 228 47.74 12.27 12.48
CA THR A 228 48.56 11.51 11.47
C THR A 228 49.35 10.32 12.10
N PRO A 229 49.86 9.27 11.37
CA PRO A 229 49.50 8.55 10.13
C PRO A 229 49.33 7.00 10.34
N SER A 230 49.21 6.25 9.22
CA SER A 230 49.65 4.84 9.00
C SER A 230 48.49 3.84 8.85
N LYS A 231 48.41 2.94 7.87
CA LYS A 231 49.31 2.49 6.79
C LYS A 231 48.45 1.82 5.73
N ALA A 232 48.85 1.95 4.47
CA ALA A 232 48.26 1.25 3.34
C ALA A 232 48.53 -0.26 3.40
N ALA A 233 47.51 -1.07 3.12
CA ALA A 233 47.66 -2.47 2.73
C ALA A 233 46.80 -2.69 1.48
N THR A 234 47.49 -2.80 0.36
CA THR A 234 46.99 -3.10 -0.98
C THR A 234 46.58 -4.57 -1.03
N VAL A 235 45.31 -4.87 -1.29
CA VAL A 235 44.87 -6.21 -1.69
C VAL A 235 44.10 -6.11 -2.99
N SER A 236 44.77 -6.52 -4.07
CA SER A 236 44.24 -6.70 -5.41
C SER A 236 43.08 -7.71 -5.41
N VAL A 237 41.89 -7.26 -5.82
CA VAL A 237 40.80 -8.17 -6.19
C VAL A 237 40.52 -8.00 -7.67
N LYS A 238 40.69 -9.12 -8.38
CA LYS A 238 40.61 -9.28 -9.82
C LYS A 238 39.21 -8.99 -10.34
N THR A 239 39.17 -8.19 -11.40
CA THR A 239 38.07 -7.99 -12.35
C THR A 239 37.59 -9.33 -12.93
N PRO A 240 36.28 -9.62 -12.94
CA PRO A 240 35.70 -10.56 -13.89
C PRO A 240 35.04 -9.78 -15.03
N GLU A 241 35.80 -9.67 -16.11
CA GLU A 241 35.44 -9.99 -17.50
C GLU A 241 33.97 -9.82 -17.92
N SER A 242 33.76 -8.81 -18.76
CA SER A 242 32.59 -8.61 -19.60
C SER A 242 32.41 -9.76 -20.61
N ARG A 243 31.25 -10.45 -20.57
CA ARG A 243 30.78 -11.30 -21.68
C ARG A 243 29.67 -10.60 -22.50
N PRO A 244 29.56 -10.88 -23.80
CA PRO A 244 28.89 -10.00 -24.77
C PRO A 244 27.36 -9.98 -24.66
N ILE A 245 26.83 -8.83 -25.11
CA ILE A 245 25.42 -8.57 -25.40
C ILE A 245 24.95 -9.53 -26.50
N SER A 246 24.19 -10.57 -26.13
CA SER A 246 23.37 -11.31 -27.08
C SER A 246 22.03 -10.58 -27.26
N LYS A 247 21.81 -10.01 -28.44
CA LYS A 247 20.50 -9.55 -28.89
C LYS A 247 19.56 -10.76 -29.01
N SER A 248 18.38 -10.75 -28.38
CA SER A 248 17.13 -11.30 -28.93
C SER A 248 15.93 -11.24 -27.96
N SER A 249 14.86 -10.63 -28.48
CA SER A 249 13.42 -10.75 -28.20
C SER A 249 12.87 -10.65 -26.76
N ASP A 250 12.04 -9.61 -26.55
CA ASP A 250 10.77 -9.61 -25.79
C ASP A 250 10.64 -10.54 -24.57
N ARG A 251 11.61 -10.51 -23.65
CA ARG A 251 11.45 -11.18 -22.35
C ARG A 251 10.76 -10.23 -21.37
N ALA A 252 9.49 -10.50 -21.11
CA ALA A 252 8.79 -9.90 -19.98
C ALA A 252 9.65 -10.01 -18.70
N SER A 253 9.95 -8.87 -18.08
CA SER A 253 10.80 -8.80 -16.87
C SER A 253 10.23 -9.52 -15.64
N SER A 254 8.95 -9.91 -15.70
CA SER A 254 8.25 -10.64 -14.63
C SER A 254 6.97 -11.29 -15.17
N TYR A 255 6.41 -12.23 -14.42
CA TYR A 255 5.19 -12.98 -14.71
C TYR A 255 4.22 -12.86 -13.55
N ARG A 256 2.96 -12.56 -13.84
CA ARG A 256 1.89 -12.42 -12.85
C ARG A 256 0.97 -13.63 -12.92
N VAL A 257 0.71 -14.24 -11.79
CA VAL A 257 -0.28 -15.32 -11.69
C VAL A 257 -1.60 -14.70 -11.28
N MET A 258 -2.63 -14.87 -12.11
CA MET A 258 -3.96 -14.28 -11.96
C MET A 258 -5.01 -15.38 -11.94
N VAL A 259 -5.87 -15.37 -10.93
CA VAL A 259 -7.00 -16.28 -10.79
C VAL A 259 -8.28 -15.55 -11.19
N VAL A 260 -9.06 -16.13 -12.10
CA VAL A 260 -10.41 -15.65 -12.40
C VAL A 260 -11.32 -16.18 -11.33
N SER A 261 -11.82 -15.30 -10.46
CA SER A 261 -12.76 -15.70 -9.41
C SER A 261 -13.75 -14.58 -9.11
N PRO A 262 -15.00 -14.69 -9.60
CA PRO A 262 -16.08 -13.78 -9.22
C PRO A 262 -16.74 -14.15 -7.88
N ASP A 263 -16.60 -15.41 -7.43
CA ASP A 263 -17.25 -15.96 -6.23
C ASP A 263 -16.54 -15.56 -4.93
N LEU A 264 -17.32 -15.18 -3.92
CA LEU A 264 -16.82 -14.75 -2.60
C LEU A 264 -16.22 -15.91 -1.80
N LYS A 265 -16.73 -17.14 -1.96
CA LYS A 265 -16.22 -18.34 -1.27
C LYS A 265 -14.81 -18.69 -1.77
N GLN A 266 -14.65 -18.78 -3.09
CA GLN A 266 -13.33 -18.98 -3.72
C GLN A 266 -12.34 -17.86 -3.39
N GLN A 267 -12.77 -16.59 -3.37
CA GLN A 267 -11.91 -15.47 -2.96
C GLN A 267 -11.45 -15.57 -1.50
N THR A 268 -12.34 -15.96 -0.60
CA THR A 268 -12.03 -16.13 0.83
C THR A 268 -11.04 -17.27 1.03
N GLN A 269 -11.28 -18.42 0.40
CA GLN A 269 -10.37 -19.57 0.42
C GLN A 269 -8.98 -19.20 -0.12
N LEU A 270 -8.93 -18.49 -1.25
CA LEU A 270 -7.67 -18.06 -1.86
C LEU A 270 -6.92 -17.07 -0.98
N LYS A 271 -7.62 -16.15 -0.29
CA LYS A 271 -6.99 -15.22 0.66
C LYS A 271 -6.54 -15.88 1.95
N THR A 272 -7.23 -16.91 2.42
CA THR A 272 -6.77 -17.74 3.55
C THR A 272 -5.43 -18.40 3.24
N GLN A 273 -5.30 -19.05 2.08
CA GLN A 273 -4.10 -19.77 1.70
C GLN A 273 -2.98 -18.87 1.17
N LYS A 274 -3.35 -17.82 0.44
CA LYS A 274 -2.43 -16.82 -0.11
C LYS A 274 -2.87 -15.45 0.40
N PRO A 275 -2.46 -15.03 1.62
CA PRO A 275 -2.87 -13.74 2.22
C PRO A 275 -2.45 -12.50 1.42
N LYS A 276 -1.53 -12.68 0.46
CA LYS A 276 -1.07 -11.69 -0.53
C LYS A 276 -1.78 -11.85 -1.88
N ALA A 277 -2.94 -12.51 -1.92
CA ALA A 277 -3.81 -12.50 -3.08
C ALA A 277 -4.71 -11.27 -3.03
N PHE A 278 -4.76 -10.51 -4.12
CA PHE A 278 -5.57 -9.30 -4.21
C PHE A 278 -6.35 -9.19 -5.49
N ARG A 279 -7.52 -8.55 -5.39
CA ARG A 279 -8.39 -8.29 -6.52
C ARG A 279 -7.83 -7.15 -7.38
N ARG A 280 -7.79 -7.35 -8.69
CA ARG A 280 -7.41 -6.37 -9.71
C ARG A 280 -8.33 -6.50 -10.93
N ILE A 281 -8.41 -5.46 -11.75
CA ILE A 281 -9.04 -5.52 -13.07
C ILE A 281 -7.95 -5.78 -14.12
N HIS A 282 -8.11 -6.84 -14.91
CA HIS A 282 -7.25 -7.14 -16.04
C HIS A 282 -8.10 -7.33 -17.30
N LYS A 283 -7.88 -6.50 -18.32
CA LYS A 283 -8.68 -6.49 -19.57
C LYS A 283 -10.20 -6.48 -19.30
N GLY A 284 -10.65 -5.59 -18.41
CA GLY A 284 -12.06 -5.47 -18.03
C GLY A 284 -12.60 -6.57 -17.10
N LYS A 285 -11.84 -7.65 -16.86
CA LYS A 285 -12.26 -8.77 -16.00
C LYS A 285 -11.72 -8.59 -14.57
N THR A 286 -12.60 -8.84 -13.59
CA THR A 286 -12.17 -9.00 -12.19
C THR A 286 -11.34 -10.27 -12.07
N VAL A 287 -10.13 -10.14 -11.55
CA VAL A 287 -9.22 -11.25 -11.27
C VAL A 287 -8.57 -11.07 -9.90
N MET A 288 -8.04 -12.14 -9.32
CA MET A 288 -7.22 -12.14 -8.11
C MET A 288 -5.76 -12.40 -8.51
N GLN A 289 -4.88 -11.42 -8.37
CA GLN A 289 -3.44 -11.66 -8.55
C GLN A 289 -2.87 -12.28 -7.27
N VAL A 290 -2.23 -13.43 -7.41
CA VAL A 290 -1.72 -14.23 -6.27
C VAL A 290 -0.19 -14.16 -6.12
N GLY A 291 0.51 -13.65 -7.13
CA GLY A 291 1.96 -13.49 -7.09
C GLY A 291 2.54 -12.81 -8.34
N VAL A 292 3.80 -12.38 -8.21
CA VAL A 292 4.65 -11.88 -9.31
C VAL A 292 6.00 -12.59 -9.21
N PHE A 293 6.50 -13.10 -10.33
CA PHE A 293 7.69 -13.94 -10.40
C PHE A 293 8.63 -13.42 -11.48
N GLY A 294 9.94 -13.34 -11.20
CA GLY A 294 10.94 -13.08 -12.23
C GLY A 294 11.17 -14.29 -13.16
N ASP A 295 10.72 -15.48 -12.74
CA ASP A 295 10.90 -16.75 -13.45
C ASP A 295 9.54 -17.31 -13.86
N ARG A 296 9.40 -17.62 -15.16
CA ARG A 296 8.19 -18.21 -15.73
C ARG A 296 7.86 -19.58 -15.13
N LYS A 297 8.86 -20.44 -14.87
CA LYS A 297 8.65 -21.79 -14.33
C LYS A 297 8.02 -21.73 -12.94
N LYS A 298 8.42 -20.76 -12.11
CA LYS A 298 7.81 -20.53 -10.78
C LYS A 298 6.36 -20.06 -10.89
N ALA A 299 6.07 -19.17 -11.84
CA ALA A 299 4.70 -18.73 -12.11
C ALA A 299 3.80 -19.87 -12.59
N GLU A 300 4.30 -20.73 -13.49
CA GLU A 300 3.57 -21.90 -13.99
C GLU A 300 3.39 -22.98 -12.91
N SER A 301 4.36 -23.17 -12.03
CA SER A 301 4.24 -24.08 -10.87
C SER A 301 3.09 -23.65 -9.96
N LEU A 302 3.01 -22.37 -9.58
CA LEU A 302 1.89 -21.86 -8.77
C LEU A 302 0.56 -21.94 -9.52
N LYS A 303 0.55 -21.72 -10.84
CA LYS A 303 -0.64 -21.89 -11.66
C LYS A 303 -1.13 -23.35 -11.62
N SER A 304 -0.24 -24.33 -11.75
CA SER A 304 -0.61 -25.75 -11.65
C SER A 304 -1.16 -26.11 -10.27
N GLU A 305 -0.48 -25.69 -9.19
CA GLU A 305 -0.95 -25.86 -7.81
C GLU A 305 -2.40 -25.38 -7.64
N LEU A 306 -2.68 -24.14 -8.06
CA LEU A 306 -4.01 -23.56 -7.93
C LEU A 306 -5.02 -24.18 -8.89
N LYS A 307 -4.60 -24.63 -10.08
CA LYS A 307 -5.47 -25.34 -11.03
C LYS A 307 -5.94 -26.68 -10.46
N HIS A 308 -5.07 -27.42 -9.76
CA HIS A 308 -5.44 -28.66 -9.06
C HIS A 308 -6.48 -28.42 -7.95
N GLN A 309 -6.50 -27.22 -7.36
CA GLN A 309 -7.49 -26.81 -6.37
C GLN A 309 -8.79 -26.26 -6.99
N GLY A 310 -8.97 -26.41 -8.32
CA GLY A 310 -10.18 -26.00 -9.03
C GLY A 310 -10.21 -24.52 -9.44
N PHE A 311 -9.12 -23.77 -9.27
CA PHE A 311 -9.08 -22.37 -9.69
C PHE A 311 -8.79 -22.22 -11.18
N LYS A 312 -9.48 -21.29 -11.85
CA LYS A 312 -9.16 -20.88 -13.23
C LYS A 312 -8.02 -19.88 -13.21
N VAL A 313 -6.81 -20.31 -13.57
CA VAL A 313 -5.57 -19.50 -13.40
C VAL A 313 -4.88 -19.20 -14.72
N TRP A 314 -4.39 -17.97 -14.86
CA TRP A 314 -3.62 -17.45 -15.99
C TRP A 314 -2.26 -16.93 -15.52
N VAL A 315 -1.24 -17.13 -16.35
CA VAL A 315 0.07 -16.47 -16.19
C VAL A 315 0.15 -15.39 -17.26
N VAL A 316 0.32 -14.15 -16.82
CA VAL A 316 0.39 -12.98 -17.69
C VAL A 316 1.81 -12.41 -17.62
N PRO A 317 2.53 -12.30 -18.74
CA PRO A 317 3.81 -11.58 -18.77
C PRO A 317 3.58 -10.12 -18.37
N SER A 318 4.42 -9.59 -17.48
CA SER A 318 4.47 -8.17 -17.17
C SER A 318 5.83 -7.58 -17.46
N GLU A 319 5.83 -6.62 -18.38
CA GLU A 319 6.90 -5.64 -18.46
C GLU A 319 7.02 -4.91 -17.13
N GLY A 320 8.25 -4.64 -16.75
CA GLY A 320 8.59 -4.14 -15.44
C GLY A 320 7.86 -2.82 -15.27
N GLN A 321 6.98 -2.76 -14.28
CA GLN A 321 6.26 -1.53 -13.94
C GLN A 321 7.22 -0.40 -13.48
N LEU A 322 8.53 -0.66 -13.49
CA LEU A 322 9.64 0.23 -13.15
C LEU A 322 10.50 0.64 -14.37
N SER A 323 10.38 0.02 -15.54
CA SER A 323 11.17 0.41 -16.73
C SER A 323 10.54 1.59 -17.48
N SER A 324 9.25 1.89 -17.25
CA SER A 324 8.59 3.09 -17.80
C SER A 324 8.71 4.32 -16.88
N MET A 325 9.32 4.15 -15.71
CA MET A 325 9.82 5.24 -14.87
C MET A 325 11.14 5.74 -15.48
N GLY A 326 11.05 6.41 -16.63
CA GLY A 326 12.10 7.26 -17.13
C GLY A 326 12.28 8.48 -16.22
N VAL A 327 12.63 8.24 -14.95
CA VAL A 327 13.34 9.23 -14.16
C VAL A 327 14.79 9.05 -14.59
N ARG A 328 15.18 9.82 -15.61
CA ARG A 328 16.59 10.06 -15.83
C ARG A 328 17.16 10.58 -14.50
N PRO A 329 18.35 10.13 -14.05
CA PRO A 329 19.06 10.87 -13.01
C PRO A 329 19.08 12.33 -13.46
N ALA A 330 18.77 13.25 -12.53
CA ALA A 330 18.71 14.68 -12.82
C ALA A 330 19.99 15.08 -13.56
N LEU A 331 19.89 15.29 -14.88
CA LEU A 331 20.91 16.01 -15.60
C LEU A 331 20.92 17.38 -14.94
N LYS A 332 22.07 17.72 -14.35
CA LYS A 332 22.38 19.08 -13.95
C LYS A 332 22.10 19.96 -15.17
N TYR A 333 21.01 20.72 -15.16
CA TYR A 333 20.83 21.78 -16.14
C TYR A 333 21.82 22.90 -15.76
N PRO A 334 22.79 23.26 -16.62
CA PRO A 334 23.45 24.54 -16.46
C PRO A 334 22.41 25.64 -16.72
N LEU A 335 22.40 26.65 -15.84
CA LEU A 335 21.66 27.89 -16.06
C LEU A 335 22.21 28.56 -17.32
N GLY A 336 21.49 28.45 -18.44
CA GLY A 336 21.72 29.23 -19.65
C GLY A 336 20.75 30.42 -19.71
N PRO A 337 21.15 31.56 -20.31
CA PRO A 337 20.41 32.81 -20.21
C PRO A 337 19.12 32.79 -21.04
N TYR A 338 18.10 33.47 -20.53
CA TYR A 338 16.80 33.68 -21.19
C TYR A 338 16.96 34.47 -22.50
N PRO A 339 16.26 34.11 -23.60
CA PRO A 339 16.18 34.97 -24.77
C PRO A 339 15.25 36.17 -24.48
N LYS A 340 15.73 37.36 -24.85
CA LYS A 340 14.94 38.59 -24.87
C LYS A 340 13.74 38.43 -25.81
N ARG A 341 12.58 38.90 -25.37
CA ARG A 341 11.44 39.15 -26.25
C ARG A 341 11.70 40.46 -26.98
N ASP A 342 11.85 40.40 -28.29
CA ASP A 342 11.69 41.57 -29.14
C ASP A 342 10.20 41.89 -29.24
N ILE A 343 9.90 43.15 -28.94
CA ILE A 343 8.60 43.78 -29.16
C ILE A 343 8.75 44.46 -30.52
N GLY A 344 7.98 44.00 -31.50
CA GLY A 344 7.79 44.60 -32.82
C GLY A 344 6.35 44.42 -33.23
#